data_AF-A0A950FTZ4-F1
#
_entry.id   AF-A0A950FTZ4-F1
#
_cell.length_a   1.000
_cell.length_b   1.000
_cell.length_c   1.000
_cell.angle_alpha   90.00
_cell.angle_beta   90.00
_cell.angle_gamma   90.00
#
_symmetry.space_group_name_H-M   'P 1'
#
loop_
_entity.id
_entity.type
_entity.pdbx_description
1 polymer ?
#
loop_
_entity_poly.entity_id
_entity_poly.type
_entity_poly.pdbx_seq_one_letter_code
_entity_poly.pdbx_strand_id
1 'polypeptide(L)'
;MSQAQLAKRANVSRQTISRIERAATDIRIEVVERIASALGVTVADLFASTGAKRVNDRELARRAATPRRDYVDARDLLLAVDEAAGRSVGLPEVDL
;
A
#
# COMPACT_ATOMS: atom_id res chain seq x y z
N MET A 1 20.37 0.33 11.61
CA MET A 1 19.85 0.34 13.00
C MET A 1 18.86 -0.80 13.16
N SER A 2 18.91 -1.56 14.25
CA SER A 2 17.94 -2.62 14.52
C SER A 2 16.66 -2.09 15.20
N GLN A 3 15.56 -2.85 15.16
CA GLN A 3 14.32 -2.50 15.87
C GLN A 3 14.54 -2.29 17.37
N ALA A 4 15.41 -3.08 18.00
CA ALA A 4 15.72 -2.95 19.42
C ALA A 4 16.46 -1.63 19.71
N GLN A 5 17.38 -1.24 18.82
CA GLN A 5 18.10 0.04 18.92
C GLN A 5 17.15 1.23 18.71
N LEU A 6 16.25 1.16 17.73
CA LEU A 6 15.24 2.18 17.49
C LEU A 6 14.28 2.31 18.67
N ALA A 7 13.75 1.19 19.17
CA ALA A 7 12.85 1.14 20.31
C ALA A 7 13.49 1.82 21.54
N LYS A 8 14.75 1.50 21.82
CA LYS A 8 15.52 2.13 22.91
C LYS A 8 15.66 3.64 22.70
N ARG A 9 16.01 4.10 21.50
CA ARG A 9 16.17 5.54 21.20
C ARG A 9 14.84 6.31 21.25
N ALA A 10 13.76 5.73 20.74
CA ALA A 10 12.42 6.34 20.72
C ALA A 10 11.64 6.17 22.04
N ASN A 11 12.23 5.52 23.05
CA ASN A 11 11.60 5.21 24.33
C ASN A 11 10.25 4.48 24.17
N VAL A 12 10.24 3.42 23.36
CA VAL A 12 9.07 2.55 23.15
C VAL A 12 9.46 1.09 23.23
N SER A 13 8.48 0.19 23.33
CA SER A 13 8.77 -1.25 23.29
C SER A 13 9.20 -1.71 21.89
N ARG A 14 10.06 -2.74 21.82
CA ARG A 14 10.38 -3.40 20.55
C ARG A 14 9.13 -3.95 19.86
N GLN A 15 8.15 -4.42 20.62
CA GLN A 15 6.87 -4.91 20.10
C GLN A 15 6.06 -3.80 19.42
N THR A 16 6.13 -2.56 19.95
CA THR A 16 5.52 -1.38 19.33
C THR A 16 6.13 -1.13 17.96
N ILE A 17 7.46 -1.09 17.84
CA ILE A 17 8.15 -0.95 16.54
C ILE A 17 7.73 -2.06 15.56
N SER A 18 7.72 -3.32 16.02
CA SER A 18 7.29 -4.46 15.19
C SER A 18 5.84 -4.35 14.70
N ARG A 19 4.91 -3.80 15.51
CA ARG A 19 3.52 -3.60 15.08
C ARG A 19 3.39 -2.47 14.06
N ILE A 20 4.16 -1.39 14.23
CA ILE A 20 4.18 -0.26 13.30
C ILE A 20 4.65 -0.71 11.92
N GLU A 21 5.78 -1.43 11.84
CA GLU A 21 6.33 -1.91 10.57
C GLU A 21 5.41 -2.88 9.82
N ARG A 22 4.50 -3.54 10.54
CA ARG A 22 3.48 -4.44 9.96
C ARG A 22 2.15 -3.74 9.68
N ALA A 23 2.06 -2.43 9.83
CA ALA A 23 0.82 -1.64 9.70
C ALA A 23 -0.35 -2.19 10.54
N ALA A 24 -0.05 -2.76 11.72
CA ALA A 24 -1.02 -3.52 12.53
C ALA A 24 -1.53 -2.75 13.76
N THR A 25 -1.44 -1.43 13.79
CA THR A 25 -1.90 -0.61 14.93
C THR A 25 -2.19 0.82 14.51
N ASP A 26 -3.20 1.43 15.12
CA ASP A 26 -3.28 2.89 15.22
C ASP A 26 -2.17 3.37 16.14
N ILE A 27 -1.51 4.46 15.74
CA ILE A 27 -0.38 5.05 16.45
C ILE A 27 -0.69 6.48 16.85
N ARG A 28 -0.29 6.87 18.06
CA ARG A 28 -0.39 8.26 18.53
C ARG A 28 0.71 9.11 17.89
N ILE A 29 0.38 10.36 17.57
CA ILE A 29 1.32 11.30 16.94
C ILE A 29 2.61 11.49 17.76
N GLU A 30 2.51 11.50 19.09
CA GLU A 30 3.65 11.59 20.01
C GLU A 30 4.66 10.44 19.81
N VAL A 31 4.18 9.24 19.45
CA VAL A 31 5.05 8.09 19.16
C VAL A 31 5.76 8.30 17.82
N VAL A 32 5.07 8.88 16.84
CA VAL A 32 5.64 9.21 15.53
C VAL A 32 6.76 10.25 15.68
N GLU A 33 6.55 11.29 16.47
CA GLU A 33 7.55 12.33 16.78
C GLU A 33 8.82 11.73 17.42
N ARG A 34 8.64 10.85 18.40
CA ARG A 34 9.77 10.17 19.05
C ARG A 34 10.56 9.28 18.09
N ILE A 35 9.88 8.59 17.18
CA ILE A 35 10.52 7.76 16.16
C ILE A 35 11.29 8.63 15.16
N ALA A 36 10.70 9.73 14.67
CA ALA A 36 11.35 10.67 13.77
C ALA A 36 12.62 11.26 14.40
N SER A 37 12.53 11.72 15.65
CA SER A 37 13.66 12.23 16.42
C SER A 37 14.76 11.18 16.62
N ALA A 38 14.39 9.94 16.97
CA ALA A 38 15.34 8.83 17.11
C ALA A 38 16.08 8.45 15.80
N LEU A 39 15.43 8.71 14.66
CA LEU A 39 15.96 8.51 13.31
C LEU A 39 16.76 9.72 12.79
N GLY A 40 16.65 10.88 13.44
CA GLY A 40 17.27 12.12 12.97
C GLY A 40 16.61 12.71 11.73
N VAL A 41 15.30 12.48 11.55
CA VAL A 41 14.51 12.99 10.42
C VAL A 41 13.33 13.82 10.94
N THR A 42 12.70 14.59 10.06
CA THR A 42 11.44 15.26 10.40
C THR A 42 10.28 14.27 10.37
N VAL A 43 9.17 14.61 11.05
CA VAL A 43 7.94 13.81 10.95
C VAL A 43 7.45 13.74 9.50
N ALA A 44 7.58 14.82 8.74
CA ALA A 44 7.18 14.87 7.33
C ALA A 44 7.93 13.84 6.47
N ASP A 45 9.21 13.59 6.76
CA ASP A 45 10.02 12.61 6.04
C ASP A 45 9.48 11.17 6.20
N LEU A 46 8.82 10.87 7.31
CA LEU A 46 8.18 9.56 7.54
C LEU A 46 6.92 9.36 6.66
N PHE A 47 6.31 10.44 6.19
CA PHE A 47 5.14 10.42 5.31
C PHE A 47 5.48 10.74 3.85
N ALA A 48 6.72 11.12 3.56
CA ALA A 48 7.20 11.28 2.20
C ALA A 48 7.04 9.93 1.48
N SER A 49 6.23 9.91 0.42
CA SER A 49 6.00 8.70 -0.37
C SER A 49 7.31 8.23 -1.01
N THR A 50 7.97 7.26 -0.37
CA THR A 50 9.18 6.60 -0.88
C THR A 50 8.87 5.55 -1.96
N GLY A 51 7.60 5.24 -2.21
CA GLY A 51 7.22 4.12 -3.06
C GLY A 51 5.80 4.14 -3.62
N ALA A 52 5.13 5.29 -3.70
CA ALA A 52 4.05 5.38 -4.69
C ALA A 52 4.73 5.13 -6.03
N LYS A 53 4.46 3.97 -6.66
CA LYS A 53 4.79 3.72 -8.06
C LYS A 53 4.10 4.86 -8.80
N ARG A 54 4.81 5.97 -8.99
CA ARG A 54 4.29 7.11 -9.73
C ARG A 54 3.96 6.52 -11.07
N VAL A 55 2.67 6.40 -11.36
CA VAL A 55 2.23 6.08 -12.70
C VAL A 55 2.87 7.19 -13.53
N ASN A 56 3.77 6.81 -14.44
CA ASN A 56 4.54 7.77 -15.22
C ASN A 56 3.56 8.81 -15.81
N ASP A 57 3.88 10.11 -15.74
CA ASP A 57 2.99 11.17 -16.23
C ASP A 57 2.54 10.91 -17.68
N ARG A 58 3.40 10.28 -18.51
CA ARG A 58 3.03 9.82 -19.85
C ARG A 58 1.97 8.72 -19.84
N GLU A 59 2.08 7.76 -18.93
CA GLU A 59 1.11 6.68 -18.79
C GLU A 59 -0.23 7.22 -18.24
N LEU A 60 -0.20 8.18 -17.31
CA LEU A 60 -1.41 8.88 -16.84
C LEU A 60 -2.07 9.67 -17.97
N ALA A 61 -1.30 10.46 -18.72
CA ALA A 61 -1.81 11.23 -19.85
C ALA A 61 -2.37 10.31 -20.95
N ARG A 62 -1.68 9.21 -21.24
CA ARG A 62 -2.17 8.18 -22.17
C ARG A 62 -3.52 7.65 -21.71
N ARG A 63 -3.65 7.21 -20.45
CA ARG A 63 -4.90 6.68 -19.91
C ARG A 63 -6.04 7.69 -19.94
N ALA A 64 -5.75 8.95 -19.62
CA ALA A 64 -6.74 10.03 -19.65
C ALA A 64 -7.23 10.32 -21.08
N ALA A 65 -6.37 10.18 -22.09
CA ALA A 65 -6.71 10.39 -23.50
C ALA A 65 -7.34 9.16 -24.16
N THR A 66 -7.11 7.95 -23.65
CA THR A 66 -7.67 6.71 -24.20
C THR A 66 -9.19 6.68 -24.04
N PRO A 67 -9.97 6.51 -25.13
CA PRO A 67 -11.41 6.31 -25.06
C PRO A 67 -11.81 5.12 -24.17
N ARG A 68 -12.89 5.27 -23.39
CA ARG A 68 -13.37 4.20 -22.49
C ARG A 68 -13.63 2.85 -23.17
N ARG A 69 -14.00 2.86 -24.46
CA ARG A 69 -14.24 1.67 -25.27
C ARG A 69 -12.98 0.81 -25.50
N ASP A 70 -11.79 1.37 -25.31
CA ASP A 70 -10.52 0.66 -25.49
C ASP A 70 -10.04 0.03 -24.17
N TYR A 71 -10.80 0.18 -23.08
CA TYR A 71 -10.59 -0.53 -21.82
C TYR A 71 -11.44 -1.79 -21.79
N VAL A 72 -10.89 -2.85 -21.20
CA VAL A 72 -11.62 -4.09 -20.91
C VAL A 72 -12.29 -3.95 -19.55
N ASP A 73 -13.49 -4.50 -19.39
CA ASP A 73 -14.13 -4.60 -18.07
C ASP A 73 -13.27 -5.43 -17.13
N ALA A 74 -13.08 -4.96 -15.90
CA ALA A 74 -12.19 -5.60 -14.95
C ALA A 74 -12.69 -7.01 -14.57
N ARG A 75 -14.01 -7.25 -14.55
CA ARG A 75 -14.58 -8.57 -14.27
C ARG A 75 -14.27 -9.53 -15.41
N ASP A 76 -14.48 -9.11 -16.65
CA ASP A 76 -14.20 -9.94 -17.83
C ASP A 76 -12.72 -10.33 -17.88
N LEU A 77 -11.82 -9.38 -17.59
CA LEU A 77 -10.39 -9.64 -17.54
C LEU A 77 -10.02 -10.62 -16.42
N LEU A 78 -10.60 -10.46 -15.23
CA LEU A 78 -10.37 -11.35 -14.10
C LEU A 78 -10.89 -12.76 -14.38
N LEU A 79 -12.07 -12.89 -14.98
CA LEU A 79 -12.64 -14.16 -15.41
C LEU A 79 -11.71 -14.87 -16.41
N ALA A 80 -11.20 -14.14 -17.41
CA ALA A 80 -10.26 -14.70 -18.38
C ALA A 80 -8.93 -15.16 -17.74
N VAL A 81 -8.44 -14.41 -16.73
CA VAL A 81 -7.23 -14.78 -15.98
C VAL A 81 -7.46 -16.02 -15.11
N ASP A 82 -8.62 -16.14 -14.48
CA ASP A 82 -8.97 -17.30 -13.68
C ASP A 82 -9.22 -18.55 -14.54
N GLU A 83 -9.88 -18.40 -15.70
CA GLU A 83 -10.02 -19.45 -16.71
C GLU A 83 -8.65 -19.95 -17.19
N ALA A 84 -7.75 -19.04 -17.58
CA ALA A 84 -6.39 -19.38 -18.00
C ALA A 84 -5.56 -20.04 -16.90
N ALA A 85 -5.88 -19.77 -15.63
CA ALA A 85 -5.24 -20.38 -14.47
C ALA A 85 -5.95 -21.66 -13.98
N GLY A 86 -7.02 -22.11 -14.65
CA GLY A 86 -7.78 -23.31 -14.30
C GLY A 86 -8.60 -23.18 -13.02
N ARG A 87 -8.90 -21.97 -12.56
CA ARG A 87 -9.77 -21.70 -11.41
C ARG A 87 -11.19 -21.46 -11.90
N SER A 88 -12.13 -22.36 -11.57
CA SER A 88 -13.53 -22.20 -11.94
C SER A 88 -14.19 -21.09 -11.11
N VAL A 89 -14.51 -19.96 -11.74
CA VAL A 89 -15.37 -18.93 -11.15
C VAL A 89 -16.83 -19.32 -11.46
N GLY A 90 -17.59 -19.72 -10.43
CA GLY A 90 -19.02 -19.91 -10.57
C GLY A 90 -19.69 -18.57 -10.89
N LEU A 91 -20.31 -18.45 -12.06
CA LEU A 91 -21.14 -17.29 -12.40
C LEU A 91 -22.36 -17.26 -11.45
N PRO A 92 -22.81 -16.07 -10.98
CA PRO A 92 -24.06 -15.99 -10.24
C PRO A 92 -25.23 -16.31 -11.19
N GLU A 93 -26.10 -17.23 -10.79
CA GLU A 93 -27.36 -17.51 -11.49
C GLU A 93 -28.14 -16.20 -11.63
N VAL A 94 -28.41 -15.82 -12.87
CA VAL A 94 -29.36 -14.74 -13.18
C VAL A 94 -30.71 -15.44 -13.34
N ASP A 95 -31.52 -15.41 -12.29
CA ASP A 95 -32.91 -15.86 -12.35
C ASP A 95 -33.67 -14.99 -13.36
N LEU A 96 -34.27 -15.64 -14.36
CA LEU A 96 -35.17 -15.05 -15.36
C LEU A 96 -36.61 -15.03 -14.85
#